data_AF-A0A9P8D4M6-F1
#
_entry.id   AF-A0A9P8D4M6-F1
#
_cell.length_a   1.000
_cell.length_b   1.000
_cell.length_c   1.000
_cell.angle_alpha   90.00
_cell.angle_beta   90.00
_cell.angle_gamma   90.00
#
_symmetry.space_group_name_H-M   'P 1'
#
loop_
_entity.id
_entity.type
_entity.pdbx_description
1 polymer ?
#
loop_
_entity_poly.entity_id
_entity_poly.type
_entity_poly.pdbx_seq_one_letter_code
_entity_poly.pdbx_strand_id
1 'polypeptide(L)'
;MDDNLGQIKTYFSQGILTPATVIAWDEYDPDNETSLLGMCVEACKPYFSSNMVAFNTAVWRYAMKQFKYVSVVNIEGWADLVADCVFRGLDIHQQLRSDTDFSALKDILFYNWDTDEILENVHRWLDIVEQAGVSIKEYLMVETECCFATWHDTPYWNDNKVGSSNYRRVLFIKESRGRQFPFWALSIRDECPVRELLMEYEHFATPLTLYPASSTQAYIAQHEAWKEHQTLGAPDGSDRHRKG
;
A
#
# COMPACT_ATOMS: atom_id res chain seq x y z
N MET A 1 11.45 -20.76 4.05
CA MET A 1 12.26 -19.84 4.88
C MET A 1 13.69 -20.31 4.68
N ASP A 2 14.30 -19.92 3.57
CA ASP A 2 15.67 -20.32 3.26
C ASP A 2 16.63 -19.29 3.84
N ASP A 3 17.69 -19.82 4.44
CA ASP A 3 18.55 -19.16 5.41
C ASP A 3 19.52 -18.18 4.71
N ASN A 4 19.18 -16.88 4.72
CA ASN A 4 19.97 -15.77 4.17
C ASN A 4 21.36 -15.59 4.84
N LEU A 5 21.70 -16.42 5.82
CA LEU A 5 22.94 -16.37 6.60
C LEU A 5 24.22 -16.53 5.76
N GLY A 6 24.19 -17.35 4.71
CA GLY A 6 25.35 -17.54 3.82
C GLY A 6 25.73 -16.28 3.05
N GLN A 7 24.72 -15.51 2.65
CA GLN A 7 24.90 -14.28 1.87
C GLN A 7 25.35 -13.12 2.76
N ILE A 8 24.79 -13.01 3.97
CA ILE A 8 25.22 -12.04 4.99
C ILE A 8 26.70 -12.26 5.36
N LYS A 9 27.14 -13.51 5.53
CA LYS A 9 28.56 -13.84 5.80
C LYS A 9 29.51 -13.42 4.67
N THR A 10 29.04 -13.49 3.42
CA THR A 10 29.81 -13.08 2.24
C THR A 10 29.97 -11.57 2.19
N TYR A 11 28.93 -10.80 2.57
CA TYR A 11 29.01 -9.35 2.63
C TYR A 11 29.88 -8.83 3.78
N PHE A 12 29.92 -9.51 4.93
CA PHE A 12 30.90 -9.22 5.98
C PHE A 12 32.34 -9.49 5.55
N SER A 13 32.61 -10.59 4.84
CA SER A 13 33.97 -10.93 4.42
C SER A 13 34.52 -10.03 3.30
N GLN A 14 33.63 -9.43 2.50
CA GLN A 14 33.97 -8.45 1.48
C GLN A 14 34.12 -7.02 2.03
N GLY A 15 33.88 -6.79 3.33
CA GLY A 15 33.93 -5.47 3.95
C GLY A 15 32.75 -4.56 3.59
N ILE A 16 31.70 -5.12 2.98
CA ILE A 16 30.47 -4.42 2.59
C ILE A 16 29.60 -4.17 3.84
N LEU A 17 29.52 -5.17 4.73
CA LEU A 17 28.95 -5.00 6.08
C LEU A 17 30.10 -4.86 7.08
N THR A 18 30.09 -3.79 7.87
CA THR A 18 31.10 -3.55 8.92
C THR A 18 30.50 -3.68 10.31
N PRO A 19 31.29 -3.84 11.38
CA PRO A 19 30.79 -3.85 12.75
C PRO A 19 30.08 -2.55 13.17
N ALA A 20 30.27 -1.45 12.43
CA ALA A 20 29.59 -0.17 12.62
C ALA A 20 28.31 -0.05 11.77
N THR A 21 28.05 -1.00 10.87
CA THR A 21 26.80 -1.06 10.10
C THR A 21 25.68 -1.42 11.07
N VAL A 22 24.87 -0.42 11.43
CA VAL A 22 23.67 -0.63 12.25
C VAL A 22 22.69 -1.47 11.44
N ILE A 23 22.49 -2.72 11.87
CA ILE A 23 21.45 -3.59 11.33
C ILE A 23 20.16 -3.25 12.06
N ALA A 24 19.49 -2.21 11.61
CA ALA A 24 18.12 -1.92 12.04
C ALA A 24 17.16 -2.51 11.01
N TRP A 25 16.24 -3.35 11.47
CA TRP A 25 15.12 -3.85 10.65
C TRP A 25 13.97 -2.84 10.61
N ASP A 26 14.09 -1.77 11.39
CA ASP A 26 13.01 -0.96 11.93
C ASP A 26 13.37 0.53 12.10
N GLU A 27 14.65 0.92 12.01
CA GLU A 27 15.09 2.32 12.07
C GLU A 27 15.94 2.68 10.85
N TYR A 28 15.53 3.73 10.14
CA TYR A 28 16.28 4.31 9.01
C TYR A 28 17.09 5.49 9.49
N ASP A 29 18.35 5.52 9.06
CA ASP A 29 19.30 6.58 9.35
C ASP A 29 19.64 7.34 8.05
N PRO A 30 19.07 8.53 7.83
CA PRO A 30 19.26 9.31 6.61
C PRO A 30 20.67 9.85 6.41
N ASP A 31 21.49 9.88 7.47
CA ASP A 31 22.89 10.30 7.35
C ASP A 31 23.80 9.15 6.87
N ASN A 32 23.26 7.93 6.75
CA ASN A 32 23.91 6.76 6.19
C ASN A 32 23.09 6.21 5.00
N GLU A 33 23.51 6.58 3.79
CA GLU A 33 23.01 6.18 2.45
C GLU A 33 23.01 4.64 2.16
N THR A 34 23.04 3.80 3.19
CA THR A 34 23.17 2.34 3.15
C THR A 34 22.02 1.66 3.88
N SER A 35 20.78 1.87 3.42
CA SER A 35 19.73 0.91 3.78
C SER A 35 20.15 -0.50 3.32
N LEU A 36 19.80 -1.55 4.08
CA LEU A 36 20.15 -2.94 3.73
C LEU A 36 19.72 -3.28 2.30
N LEU A 37 18.59 -2.75 1.85
CA LEU A 37 18.08 -2.91 0.50
C LEU A 37 19.01 -2.27 -0.54
N GLY A 38 19.43 -1.02 -0.34
CA GLY A 38 20.37 -0.33 -1.23
C GLY A 38 21.68 -1.11 -1.36
N MET A 39 22.27 -1.55 -0.24
CA MET A 39 23.49 -2.38 -0.24
C MET A 39 23.30 -3.72 -0.97
N CYS A 40 22.18 -4.40 -0.73
CA CYS A 40 21.87 -5.66 -1.42
C CYS A 40 21.71 -5.47 -2.92
N VAL A 41 21.06 -4.36 -3.33
CA VAL A 41 20.90 -4.00 -4.74
C VAL A 41 22.26 -3.76 -5.37
N GLU A 42 23.10 -2.88 -4.79
CA GLU A 42 24.46 -2.63 -5.30
C GLU A 42 25.32 -3.90 -5.39
N ALA A 43 25.28 -4.76 -4.36
CA ALA A 43 26.04 -6.01 -4.34
C ALA A 43 25.56 -7.01 -5.42
N CYS A 44 24.27 -7.00 -5.76
CA CYS A 44 23.72 -7.86 -6.80
C CYS A 44 24.04 -7.35 -8.22
N LYS A 45 24.21 -6.04 -8.43
CA LYS A 45 24.37 -5.44 -9.78
C LYS A 45 25.42 -6.12 -10.67
N PRO A 46 26.64 -6.46 -10.20
CA PRO A 46 27.64 -7.08 -11.07
C PRO A 46 27.17 -8.40 -11.70
N TYR A 47 26.32 -9.15 -11.00
CA TYR A 47 25.79 -10.44 -11.42
C TYR A 47 24.67 -10.33 -12.46
N PHE A 48 24.06 -9.15 -12.61
CA PHE A 48 22.96 -8.89 -13.57
C PHE A 48 23.36 -7.92 -14.68
N SER A 49 24.65 -7.64 -14.85
CA SER A 49 25.18 -6.69 -15.84
C SER A 49 24.71 -6.95 -17.29
N SER A 50 24.43 -8.20 -17.66
CA SER A 50 23.89 -8.58 -18.97
C SER A 50 22.35 -8.46 -19.10
N ASN A 51 21.64 -8.25 -17.99
CA ASN A 51 20.17 -8.15 -17.94
C ASN A 51 19.70 -7.13 -16.89
N MET A 52 20.27 -5.93 -16.94
CA MET A 52 19.98 -4.86 -15.98
C MET A 52 18.51 -4.41 -16.00
N VAL A 53 17.84 -4.48 -17.16
CA VAL A 53 16.41 -4.12 -17.27
C VAL A 53 15.56 -5.04 -16.42
N ALA A 54 15.72 -6.37 -16.52
CA ALA A 54 14.93 -7.30 -15.71
C ALA A 54 15.23 -7.15 -14.20
N PHE A 55 16.50 -6.89 -13.85
CA PHE A 55 16.89 -6.63 -12.46
C PHE A 55 16.21 -5.35 -11.92
N ASN A 56 16.31 -4.23 -12.64
CA ASN A 56 15.68 -2.97 -12.23
C ASN A 56 14.16 -3.08 -12.18
N THR A 57 13.54 -3.82 -13.11
CA THR A 57 12.12 -4.17 -13.03
C THR A 57 11.80 -4.91 -11.74
N ALA A 58 12.60 -5.90 -11.34
CA ALA A 58 12.38 -6.64 -10.10
C ALA A 58 12.52 -5.74 -8.85
N VAL A 59 13.50 -4.82 -8.84
CA VAL A 59 13.69 -3.85 -7.75
C VAL A 59 12.49 -2.90 -7.65
N TRP A 60 12.03 -2.35 -8.76
CA TRP A 60 10.81 -1.55 -8.82
C TRP A 60 9.58 -2.30 -8.31
N ARG A 61 9.42 -3.56 -8.74
CA ARG A 61 8.32 -4.40 -8.27
C ARG A 61 8.41 -4.70 -6.79
N TYR A 62 9.61 -4.90 -6.27
CA TYR A 62 9.80 -5.04 -4.84
C TYR A 62 9.38 -3.76 -4.09
N ALA A 63 9.82 -2.58 -4.53
CA ALA A 63 9.45 -1.31 -3.94
C ALA A 63 7.92 -1.13 -3.87
N MET A 64 7.22 -1.21 -5.01
CA MET A 64 5.75 -1.11 -5.05
C MET A 64 5.06 -2.08 -4.09
N LYS A 65 5.52 -3.34 -4.04
CA LYS A 65 4.94 -4.35 -3.15
C LYS A 65 5.17 -4.01 -1.69
N GLN A 66 6.34 -3.50 -1.32
CA GLN A 66 6.61 -3.09 0.06
C GLN A 66 5.76 -1.88 0.44
N PHE A 67 5.58 -0.90 -0.47
CA PHE A 67 4.77 0.29 -0.20
C PHE A 67 3.33 -0.04 0.21
N LYS A 68 2.77 -1.11 -0.34
CA LYS A 68 1.45 -1.64 0.02
C LYS A 68 1.30 -2.08 1.48
N TYR A 69 2.37 -2.58 2.12
CA TYR A 69 2.31 -3.20 3.44
C TYR A 69 2.88 -2.33 4.56
N VAL A 70 3.54 -1.23 4.24
CA VAL A 70 4.23 -0.39 5.22
C VAL A 70 3.29 0.71 5.72
N SER A 71 2.75 0.53 6.93
CA SER A 71 2.27 1.65 7.73
C SER A 71 3.49 2.48 8.18
N VAL A 72 3.80 3.50 7.40
CA VAL A 72 4.51 4.73 7.80
C VAL A 72 6.00 4.61 8.18
N VAL A 73 6.58 3.45 8.49
CA VAL A 73 8.01 3.38 8.87
C VAL A 73 8.87 3.06 7.66
N ASN A 74 9.64 4.06 7.21
CA ASN A 74 10.82 3.93 6.34
C ASN A 74 10.63 3.86 4.81
N ILE A 75 10.14 4.96 4.22
CA ILE A 75 10.10 5.22 2.77
C ILE A 75 11.27 6.09 2.26
N GLU A 76 12.18 6.47 3.14
CA GLU A 76 13.26 7.40 2.83
C GLU A 76 14.36 6.69 2.01
N GLY A 77 14.92 7.38 1.01
CA GLY A 77 15.85 6.81 0.02
C GLY A 77 15.21 5.94 -1.08
N TRP A 78 13.89 5.73 -1.05
CA TRP A 78 13.21 4.98 -2.11
C TRP A 78 13.14 5.75 -3.42
N ALA A 79 13.01 7.07 -3.36
CA ALA A 79 13.07 7.92 -4.53
C ALA A 79 14.40 7.72 -5.27
N ASP A 80 15.52 7.69 -4.55
CA ASP A 80 16.85 7.48 -5.12
C ASP A 80 17.02 6.07 -5.71
N LEU A 81 16.50 5.06 -5.01
CA LEU A 81 16.51 3.68 -5.53
C LEU A 81 15.73 3.56 -6.85
N VAL A 82 14.54 4.16 -6.92
CA VAL A 82 13.73 4.18 -8.14
C VAL A 82 14.41 5.04 -9.22
N ALA A 83 15.01 6.18 -8.85
CA ALA A 83 15.75 7.04 -9.76
C ALA A 83 16.91 6.30 -10.42
N ASP A 84 17.71 5.53 -9.66
CA ASP A 84 18.80 4.72 -10.21
C ASP A 84 18.28 3.65 -11.17
N CYS A 85 17.14 3.02 -10.84
CA CYS A 85 16.50 2.05 -11.74
C CYS A 85 16.07 2.71 -13.07
N VAL A 86 15.41 3.87 -13.01
CA VAL A 86 14.94 4.64 -14.18
C VAL A 86 16.13 5.11 -15.01
N PHE A 87 17.14 5.72 -14.37
CA PHE A 87 18.37 6.15 -15.01
C PHE A 87 19.07 5.03 -15.76
N ARG A 88 19.00 3.80 -15.23
CA ARG A 88 19.59 2.60 -15.84
C ARG A 88 18.65 1.86 -16.80
N GLY A 89 17.61 2.52 -17.30
CA GLY A 89 16.79 2.04 -18.40
C GLY A 89 15.52 1.29 -18.00
N LEU A 90 15.07 1.41 -16.74
CA LEU A 90 13.72 0.99 -16.38
C LEU A 90 12.70 1.97 -16.99
N ASP A 91 11.84 1.47 -17.88
CA ASP A 91 10.64 2.18 -18.32
C ASP A 91 9.44 1.76 -17.48
N ILE A 92 9.13 2.55 -16.45
CA ILE A 92 8.01 2.32 -15.53
C ILE A 92 6.67 2.30 -16.28
N HIS A 93 6.49 3.17 -17.27
CA HIS A 93 5.24 3.25 -18.03
C HIS A 93 5.03 1.99 -18.86
N GLN A 94 6.08 1.47 -19.50
CA GLN A 94 6.01 0.20 -20.22
C GLN A 94 5.70 -0.97 -19.28
N GLN A 95 6.31 -1.02 -18.10
CA GLN A 95 6.04 -2.08 -17.13
C GLN A 95 4.56 -2.11 -16.71
N LEU A 96 4.00 -0.95 -16.34
CA LEU A 96 2.59 -0.81 -15.97
C LEU A 96 1.64 -1.23 -17.11
N ARG A 97 1.97 -0.89 -18.36
CA ARG A 97 1.17 -1.30 -19.54
C ARG A 97 1.25 -2.80 -19.82
N SER A 98 2.39 -3.43 -19.51
CA SER A 98 2.61 -4.86 -19.77
C SER A 98 1.99 -5.78 -18.72
N ASP A 99 1.79 -5.28 -17.50
CA ASP A 99 1.36 -6.07 -16.36
C ASP A 99 0.43 -5.25 -15.45
N THR A 100 -0.85 -5.24 -15.81
CA THR A 100 -1.90 -4.50 -15.07
C THR A 100 -2.19 -5.08 -13.69
N ASP A 101 -1.69 -6.28 -13.40
CA ASP A 101 -1.76 -6.83 -12.05
C ASP A 101 -0.81 -6.10 -11.09
N PHE A 102 0.13 -5.32 -11.64
CA PHE A 102 1.18 -4.65 -10.91
C PHE A 102 1.01 -3.12 -10.91
N SER A 103 0.02 -2.62 -10.18
CA SER A 103 -0.33 -1.19 -10.06
C SER A 103 -0.32 -0.76 -8.59
N ALA A 104 0.42 0.30 -8.27
CA ALA A 104 0.56 0.79 -6.90
C ALA A 104 -0.71 1.51 -6.47
N LEU A 105 -1.28 2.34 -7.34
CA LEU A 105 -2.53 3.03 -7.04
C LEU A 105 -3.67 2.02 -6.86
N LYS A 106 -3.76 0.99 -7.71
CA LYS A 106 -4.75 -0.08 -7.52
C LYS A 106 -4.64 -0.71 -6.15
N ASP A 107 -3.43 -1.07 -5.73
CA ASP A 107 -3.23 -1.74 -4.44
C ASP A 107 -3.48 -0.81 -3.25
N ILE A 108 -3.00 0.45 -3.30
CA ILE A 108 -3.31 1.44 -2.25
C ILE A 108 -4.82 1.62 -2.11
N LEU A 109 -5.54 1.79 -3.23
CA LEU A 109 -6.99 1.95 -3.24
C LEU A 109 -7.71 0.66 -2.81
N PHE A 110 -7.19 -0.52 -3.16
CA PHE A 110 -7.90 -1.77 -2.93
C PHE A 110 -7.79 -2.26 -1.48
N TYR A 111 -6.64 -2.10 -0.83
CA TYR A 111 -6.34 -2.69 0.48
C TYR A 111 -6.58 -1.76 1.67
N ASN A 112 -6.66 -0.45 1.46
CA ASN A 112 -6.91 0.52 2.52
C ASN A 112 -8.39 0.91 2.57
N TRP A 113 -8.85 1.35 3.75
CA TRP A 113 -10.25 1.72 3.98
C TRP A 113 -10.42 3.13 4.54
N ASP A 114 -9.43 3.65 5.26
CA ASP A 114 -9.42 5.02 5.76
C ASP A 114 -9.10 5.98 4.60
N THR A 115 -10.03 6.89 4.30
CA THR A 115 -9.89 7.79 3.16
C THR A 115 -8.74 8.77 3.30
N ASP A 116 -8.41 9.17 4.52
CA ASP A 116 -7.31 10.09 4.79
C ASP A 116 -5.97 9.37 4.67
N GLU A 117 -5.89 8.13 5.18
CA GLU A 117 -4.73 7.25 5.01
C GLU A 117 -4.48 6.92 3.53
N ILE A 118 -5.52 6.58 2.76
CA ILE A 118 -5.41 6.36 1.31
C ILE A 118 -4.86 7.61 0.65
N LEU A 119 -5.44 8.78 0.96
CA LEU A 119 -5.06 10.02 0.31
C LEU A 119 -3.59 10.36 0.57
N GLU A 120 -3.15 10.22 1.82
CA GLU A 120 -1.76 10.43 2.20
C GLU A 120 -0.82 9.41 1.54
N ASN A 121 -1.19 8.12 1.49
CA ASN A 121 -0.39 7.07 0.85
C ASN A 121 -0.29 7.27 -0.67
N VAL A 122 -1.37 7.66 -1.35
CA VAL A 122 -1.34 8.00 -2.78
C VAL A 122 -0.39 9.16 -3.03
N HIS A 123 -0.50 10.25 -2.27
CA HIS A 123 0.37 11.42 -2.45
C HIS A 123 1.82 11.08 -2.19
N ARG A 124 2.10 10.36 -1.10
CA ARG A 124 3.45 9.93 -0.73
C ARG A 124 4.09 9.06 -1.82
N TRP A 125 3.33 8.14 -2.41
CA TRP A 125 3.81 7.33 -3.53
C TRP A 125 4.12 8.20 -4.76
N LEU A 126 3.20 9.10 -5.11
CA LEU A 126 3.41 10.01 -6.24
C LEU A 126 4.61 10.93 -6.04
N ASP A 127 4.88 11.37 -4.81
CA ASP A 127 6.05 12.18 -4.49
C ASP A 127 7.35 11.40 -4.67
N ILE A 128 7.41 10.11 -4.29
CA ILE A 128 8.56 9.22 -4.53
C ILE A 128 8.81 9.07 -6.04
N VAL A 129 7.75 8.81 -6.80
CA VAL A 129 7.82 8.62 -8.25
C VAL A 129 8.24 9.92 -8.96
N GLU A 130 7.76 11.07 -8.51
CA GLU A 130 8.11 12.38 -9.05
C GLU A 130 9.59 12.71 -8.78
N GLN A 131 10.03 12.50 -7.53
CA GLN A 131 11.44 12.69 -7.14
C GLN A 131 12.38 11.77 -7.91
N ALA A 132 11.94 10.58 -8.31
CA ALA A 132 12.69 9.67 -9.16
C ALA A 132 12.81 10.13 -10.63
N GLY A 133 12.26 11.29 -10.99
CA GLY A 133 12.33 11.87 -12.33
C GLY A 133 11.29 11.32 -13.30
N VAL A 134 10.26 10.63 -12.81
CA VAL A 134 9.20 10.06 -13.63
C VAL A 134 8.13 11.11 -13.91
N SER A 135 7.63 11.15 -15.15
CA SER A 135 6.52 12.03 -15.52
C SER A 135 5.23 11.63 -14.80
N ILE A 136 4.84 12.39 -13.77
CA ILE A 136 3.61 12.13 -13.01
C ILE A 136 2.37 12.19 -13.89
N LYS A 137 2.34 13.07 -14.89
CA LYS A 137 1.22 13.15 -15.83
C LYS A 137 1.03 11.85 -16.61
N GLU A 138 2.11 11.29 -17.15
CA GLU A 138 2.04 10.03 -17.89
C GLU A 138 1.79 8.85 -16.96
N TYR A 139 2.43 8.86 -15.78
CA TYR A 139 2.25 7.84 -14.75
C TYR A 139 0.79 7.73 -14.34
N LEU A 140 0.16 8.85 -13.98
CA LEU A 140 -1.24 8.90 -13.58
C LEU A 140 -2.19 8.51 -14.70
N MET A 141 -1.88 8.83 -15.97
CA MET A 141 -2.69 8.39 -17.09
C MET A 141 -2.74 6.85 -17.17
N VAL A 142 -1.58 6.18 -17.12
CA VAL A 142 -1.50 4.71 -17.19
C VAL A 142 -2.11 4.05 -15.96
N GLU A 143 -1.81 4.57 -14.77
CA GLU A 143 -2.38 4.05 -13.52
C GLU A 143 -3.91 4.21 -13.46
N THR A 144 -4.44 5.34 -13.96
CA THR A 144 -5.89 5.55 -14.05
C THR A 144 -6.53 4.48 -14.92
N GLU A 145 -6.02 4.27 -16.14
CA GLU A 145 -6.52 3.22 -17.04
C GLU A 145 -6.48 1.84 -16.36
N CYS A 146 -5.38 1.52 -15.68
CA CYS A 146 -5.22 0.27 -14.95
C CYS A 146 -6.23 0.12 -13.80
N CYS A 147 -6.42 1.14 -12.97
CA CYS A 147 -7.38 1.11 -11.87
C CYS A 147 -8.81 0.90 -12.38
N PHE A 148 -9.23 1.61 -13.42
CA PHE A 148 -10.58 1.44 -13.98
C PHE A 148 -10.78 0.07 -14.66
N ALA A 149 -9.75 -0.45 -15.34
CA ALA A 149 -9.82 -1.76 -16.00
C ALA A 149 -9.90 -2.94 -15.00
N THR A 150 -9.31 -2.78 -13.81
CA THR A 150 -9.17 -3.86 -12.81
C THR A 150 -9.97 -3.59 -11.55
N TRP A 151 -10.89 -2.62 -11.57
CA TRP A 151 -11.63 -2.22 -10.38
C TRP A 151 -12.58 -3.31 -9.88
N HIS A 152 -12.58 -3.50 -8.56
CA HIS A 152 -13.50 -4.42 -7.89
C HIS A 152 -14.36 -3.61 -6.92
N ASP A 153 -15.66 -3.57 -7.20
CA ASP A 153 -16.66 -2.86 -6.40
C ASP A 153 -16.82 -3.45 -4.99
N THR A 154 -16.46 -4.72 -4.84
CA THR A 154 -16.48 -5.44 -3.58
C THR A 154 -15.21 -5.16 -2.78
N PRO A 155 -15.31 -4.75 -1.51
CA PRO A 155 -14.14 -4.49 -0.67
C PRO A 155 -13.34 -5.76 -0.35
N TYR A 156 -12.01 -5.64 -0.32
CA TYR A 156 -11.10 -6.77 -0.01
C TYR A 156 -11.40 -7.43 1.34
N TRP A 157 -11.69 -6.63 2.36
CA TRP A 157 -11.96 -7.14 3.71
C TRP A 157 -13.27 -7.93 3.80
N ASN A 158 -14.12 -7.91 2.77
CA ASN A 158 -15.41 -8.60 2.72
C ASN A 158 -15.37 -9.96 2.00
N ASP A 159 -14.22 -10.65 2.04
CA ASP A 159 -13.99 -11.95 1.38
C ASP A 159 -14.90 -13.11 1.86
N ASN A 160 -15.88 -12.85 2.74
CA ASN A 160 -16.83 -13.84 3.21
C ASN A 160 -18.16 -13.75 2.44
N LYS A 161 -18.22 -14.57 1.39
CA LYS A 161 -19.38 -14.94 0.57
C LYS A 161 -19.89 -13.88 -0.41
N VAL A 162 -19.90 -14.29 -1.68
CA VAL A 162 -20.65 -13.69 -2.78
C VAL A 162 -22.06 -13.34 -2.30
N GLY A 163 -22.37 -12.04 -2.23
CA GLY A 163 -23.74 -11.54 -2.19
C GLY A 163 -24.27 -10.81 -0.94
N SER A 164 -23.45 -10.26 -0.03
CA SER A 164 -24.02 -9.58 1.16
C SER A 164 -23.32 -8.32 1.67
N SER A 165 -22.60 -7.59 0.81
CA SER A 165 -22.17 -6.24 1.19
C SER A 165 -23.33 -5.27 1.05
N ASN A 166 -23.70 -4.58 2.13
CA ASN A 166 -24.67 -3.45 2.11
C ASN A 166 -24.14 -2.22 1.35
N TYR A 167 -22.91 -2.30 0.84
CA TYR A 167 -22.18 -1.22 0.22
C TYR A 167 -21.35 -1.74 -0.95
N ARG A 168 -21.00 -0.82 -1.85
CA ARG A 168 -20.02 -1.02 -2.92
C ARG A 168 -19.03 0.13 -2.91
N ARG A 169 -17.85 -0.09 -3.44
CA ARG A 169 -16.90 1.00 -3.71
C ARG A 169 -17.08 1.47 -5.14
N VAL A 170 -17.27 2.78 -5.30
CA VAL A 170 -17.39 3.42 -6.61
C VAL A 170 -16.10 4.17 -6.87
N LEU A 171 -15.41 3.80 -7.94
CA LEU A 171 -14.21 4.49 -8.40
C LEU A 171 -14.60 5.77 -9.14
N PHE A 172 -13.91 6.86 -8.86
CA PHE A 172 -14.06 8.16 -9.50
C PHE A 172 -12.71 8.88 -9.58
N ILE A 173 -12.64 10.01 -10.28
CA ILE A 173 -11.43 10.84 -10.32
C ILE A 173 -11.50 11.89 -9.20
N LYS A 174 -10.49 11.90 -8.33
CA LYS A 174 -10.35 12.89 -7.26
C LYS A 174 -9.26 13.89 -7.63
N GLU A 175 -9.52 15.15 -7.34
CA GLU A 175 -8.51 16.21 -7.38
C GLU A 175 -7.98 16.49 -5.98
N SER A 176 -6.66 16.50 -5.81
CA SER A 176 -6.01 16.83 -4.55
C SER A 176 -4.56 17.25 -4.80
N ARG A 177 -4.07 18.25 -4.05
CA ARG A 177 -2.72 18.83 -4.22
C ARG A 177 -2.38 19.19 -5.69
N GLY A 178 -3.37 19.62 -6.47
CA GLY A 178 -3.20 19.98 -7.90
C GLY A 178 -3.04 18.79 -8.85
N ARG A 179 -3.23 17.55 -8.38
CA ARG A 179 -3.14 16.32 -9.18
C ARG A 179 -4.53 15.66 -9.26
N GLN A 180 -4.82 15.04 -10.41
CA GLN A 180 -6.03 14.23 -10.63
C GLN A 180 -5.67 12.76 -10.71
N PHE A 181 -6.30 11.91 -9.90
CA PHE A 181 -5.99 10.48 -9.81
C PHE A 181 -7.23 9.66 -9.44
N PRO A 182 -7.23 8.34 -9.71
CA PRO A 182 -8.32 7.46 -9.33
C PRO A 182 -8.45 7.39 -7.80
N PHE A 183 -9.68 7.40 -7.32
CA PHE A 183 -10.02 7.27 -5.90
C PHE A 183 -11.38 6.60 -5.74
N TRP A 184 -11.70 6.09 -4.55
CA TRP A 184 -13.01 5.47 -4.32
C TRP A 184 -13.78 6.13 -3.18
N ALA A 185 -15.11 6.03 -3.27
CA ALA A 185 -16.04 6.36 -2.19
C ALA A 185 -16.91 5.15 -1.88
N LEU A 186 -17.28 5.00 -0.61
CA LEU A 186 -18.31 4.04 -0.21
C LEU A 186 -19.67 4.54 -0.70
N SER A 187 -20.41 3.65 -1.34
CA SER A 187 -21.79 3.85 -1.74
C SER A 187 -22.62 2.77 -1.07
N ILE A 188 -23.57 3.18 -0.23
CA ILE A 188 -24.59 2.28 0.32
C ILE A 188 -25.44 1.78 -0.85
N ARG A 189 -25.70 0.47 -0.89
CA ARG A 189 -26.54 -0.15 -1.92
C ARG A 189 -28.01 0.14 -1.63
N ASP A 190 -28.82 0.24 -2.67
CA ASP A 190 -30.24 0.53 -2.53
C ASP A 190 -30.99 -0.62 -1.81
N GLU A 191 -30.47 -1.83 -1.87
CA GLU A 191 -31.01 -3.01 -1.18
C GLU A 191 -30.59 -3.10 0.30
N CYS A 192 -29.83 -2.14 0.83
CA CYS A 192 -29.44 -2.11 2.24
C CYS A 192 -30.68 -1.87 3.14
N PRO A 193 -31.03 -2.80 4.06
CA PRO A 193 -32.25 -2.67 4.88
C PRO A 193 -32.27 -1.48 5.85
N VAL A 194 -31.11 -0.86 6.10
CA VAL A 194 -30.93 0.28 7.02
C VAL A 194 -30.37 1.51 6.30
N ARG A 195 -30.56 1.58 4.97
CA ARG A 195 -30.01 2.65 4.11
C ARG A 195 -30.40 4.04 4.60
N GLU A 196 -31.68 4.27 4.87
CA GLU A 196 -32.19 5.58 5.30
C GLU A 196 -31.52 6.02 6.61
N LEU A 197 -31.35 5.09 7.56
CA LEU A 197 -30.70 5.37 8.84
C LEU A 197 -29.21 5.69 8.66
N LEU A 198 -28.50 4.94 7.82
CA LEU A 198 -27.07 5.20 7.55
C LEU A 198 -26.84 6.49 6.76
N MET A 199 -27.81 6.89 5.93
CA MET A 199 -27.78 8.18 5.23
C MET A 199 -28.11 9.36 6.16
N GLU A 200 -29.03 9.18 7.13
CA GLU A 200 -29.36 10.20 8.12
C GLU A 200 -28.23 10.40 9.14
N TYR A 201 -27.54 9.31 9.49
CA TYR A 201 -26.46 9.29 10.46
C TYR A 201 -25.16 8.80 9.82
N GLU A 202 -24.61 9.59 8.88
CA GLU A 202 -23.43 9.23 8.06
C GLU A 202 -22.19 8.84 8.88
N HIS A 203 -22.05 9.32 10.12
CA HIS A 203 -20.96 8.92 11.01
C HIS A 203 -21.02 7.44 11.44
N PHE A 204 -22.17 6.77 11.29
CA PHE A 204 -22.30 5.32 11.43
C PHE A 204 -22.08 4.58 10.11
N ALA A 205 -21.73 5.23 9.01
CA ALA A 205 -21.37 4.55 7.76
C ALA A 205 -19.86 4.19 7.72
N THR A 206 -19.36 3.55 8.78
CA THR A 206 -17.97 3.10 8.89
C THR A 206 -17.81 1.66 8.44
N PRO A 207 -16.62 1.22 8.01
CA PRO A 207 -16.40 -0.20 7.70
C PRO A 207 -16.75 -1.14 8.86
N LEU A 208 -16.66 -0.72 10.12
CA LEU A 208 -16.97 -1.57 11.28
C LEU A 208 -18.47 -1.79 11.50
N THR A 209 -19.28 -0.77 11.23
CA THR A 209 -20.74 -0.83 11.27
C THR A 209 -21.34 -1.45 10.01
N LEU A 210 -20.55 -1.46 8.94
CA LEU A 210 -20.90 -2.03 7.64
C LEU A 210 -20.36 -3.47 7.47
N TYR A 211 -19.39 -3.89 8.28
CA TYR A 211 -18.78 -5.22 8.22
C TYR A 211 -19.55 -6.24 9.08
N PRO A 212 -20.15 -7.29 8.49
CA PRO A 212 -20.95 -8.25 9.25
C PRO A 212 -20.15 -9.18 10.17
N ALA A 213 -18.82 -9.01 10.31
CA ALA A 213 -17.97 -9.93 11.08
C ALA A 213 -17.53 -9.43 12.47
N SER A 214 -18.05 -8.29 12.95
CA SER A 214 -17.93 -7.89 14.35
C SER A 214 -19.00 -8.58 15.20
N SER A 215 -18.65 -9.05 16.40
CA SER A 215 -19.63 -9.64 17.32
C SER A 215 -20.60 -8.55 17.80
N THR A 216 -21.84 -8.91 18.15
CA THR A 216 -22.84 -8.00 18.75
C THR A 216 -22.25 -7.19 19.92
N GLN A 217 -21.28 -7.76 20.62
CA GLN A 217 -20.59 -7.15 21.75
C GLN A 217 -19.67 -5.98 21.34
N ALA A 218 -19.03 -6.06 20.16
CA ALA A 218 -18.25 -4.96 19.59
C ALA A 218 -19.14 -3.78 19.15
N TYR A 219 -20.32 -4.07 18.60
CA TYR A 219 -21.32 -3.04 18.28
C TYR A 219 -21.83 -2.32 19.53
N ILE A 220 -22.10 -3.06 20.61
CA ILE A 220 -22.51 -2.47 21.89
C ILE A 220 -21.38 -1.59 22.47
N ALA A 221 -20.13 -2.05 22.44
CA ALA A 221 -18.99 -1.28 22.93
C ALA A 221 -18.77 0.03 22.15
N GLN A 222 -18.95 0.01 20.82
CA GLN A 222 -18.89 1.23 20.00
C GLN A 222 -20.03 2.21 20.30
N HIS A 223 -21.26 1.71 20.48
CA HIS A 223 -22.40 2.55 20.83
C HIS A 223 -22.19 3.25 22.19
N GLU A 224 -21.67 2.53 23.19
CA GLU A 224 -21.35 3.14 24.49
C GLU A 224 -20.17 4.12 24.40
N ALA A 225 -19.10 3.80 23.66
CA ALA A 225 -17.99 4.74 23.44
C ALA A 225 -18.43 6.03 22.72
N TRP A 226 -19.34 5.93 21.75
CA TRP A 226 -19.93 7.09 21.09
C TRP A 226 -20.73 7.97 22.06
N LYS A 227 -21.57 7.39 22.93
CA LYS A 227 -22.29 8.17 23.97
C LYS A 227 -21.32 8.91 24.88
N GLU A 228 -20.16 8.32 25.15
CA GLU A 228 -19.11 8.89 25.99
C GLU A 228 -18.16 9.85 25.23
N HIS A 229 -18.42 10.14 23.94
CA HIS A 229 -17.57 10.97 23.06
C HIS A 229 -16.14 10.43 22.89
N GLN A 230 -15.96 9.12 22.93
CA GLN A 230 -14.68 8.44 22.75
C GLN A 230 -14.64 7.72 21.39
N THR A 231 -13.54 7.88 20.65
CA THR A 231 -13.23 7.10 19.44
C THR A 231 -12.49 5.81 19.82
N LEU A 232 -13.08 4.65 19.52
CA LEU A 232 -12.39 3.37 19.62
C LEU A 232 -11.74 3.02 18.28
N GLY A 233 -10.47 2.63 18.32
CA GLY A 233 -9.78 2.00 17.18
C GLY A 233 -10.43 0.67 16.80
N ALA A 234 -10.15 0.19 15.58
CA ALA A 234 -10.66 -1.10 15.12
C ALA A 234 -10.28 -2.22 16.10
N PRO A 235 -11.18 -3.20 16.36
CA PRO A 235 -10.88 -4.29 17.25
C PRO A 235 -9.69 -5.07 16.70
N ASP A 236 -8.64 -5.15 17.50
CA ASP A 236 -7.46 -5.95 17.21
C ASP A 236 -7.93 -7.40 16.97
N GLY A 237 -7.52 -8.01 15.87
CA GLY A 237 -8.01 -9.31 15.39
C GLY A 237 -7.66 -10.50 16.31
N SER A 238 -7.20 -10.25 17.53
CA SER A 238 -6.68 -11.22 18.49
C SER A 238 -7.74 -12.14 19.09
N ASP A 239 -9.04 -11.82 18.99
CA ASP A 239 -10.10 -12.64 19.60
C ASP A 239 -10.50 -13.87 18.76
N ARG A 240 -9.92 -14.09 17.58
CA ARG A 240 -10.15 -15.33 16.82
C ARG A 240 -9.53 -16.59 17.46
N HIS A 241 -8.76 -16.44 18.54
CA HIS A 241 -8.19 -17.57 19.29
C HIS A 241 -8.43 -17.47 20.79
N ARG A 242 -9.68 -17.36 21.23
CA ARG A 242 -10.02 -17.79 22.60
C ARG A 242 -11.37 -18.49 22.73
N LYS A 243 -11.21 -19.82 22.78
CA LYS A 243 -12.00 -20.85 23.49
C LYS A 243 -13.27 -21.40 22.83
N GLY A 244 -13.27 -22.74 22.82
CA GLY A 244 -14.31 -23.68 22.42
C GLY A 244 -13.64 -25.01 22.16
#